data_AF-A0AAE2BRL1-F1
#
_entry.id   AF-A0AAE2BRL1-F1
#
_cell.length_a   1.000
_cell.length_b   1.000
_cell.length_c   1.000
_cell.angle_alpha   90.00
_cell.angle_beta   90.00
_cell.angle_gamma   90.00
#
_symmetry.space_group_name_H-M   'P 1'
#
loop_
_entity.id
_entity.type
_entity.pdbx_description
1 polymer ?
#
loop_
_entity_poly.entity_id
_entity_poly.type
_entity_poly.pdbx_seq_one_letter_code
_entity_poly.pdbx_strand_id
1 'polypeptide(L)'
;MTSLNLGTPFHSSAGRRLRRLPEKPASRLAISCSSSLLSNKFKRAYTSVMIVPTGVGAAIGGYAGDALPVARTLASVVDCLISHPNVLNAAMLYWPMPNVLYVEGYALDRFAEGLWHYNQFHQNKVGLVLDAGIEEELRIRHLQVVDATRASLGLPIVEYTVTDAALQVEKWIDPKSGQSTGRIQRPDSLLRAVETLVERSGVNAIAVVARFPDDDTDDDVENYQQGKGVDLWQIGYTFLPCVLAGLSTAPQYLVQNFNSLGKDCMLASDVDSVILPIDACGGDGALAFASRKTNRPLLIAVEENETVLNDTPEKLGIPAVCSKRPDYLLFLSLCEGIKLLGRLSELLQLIRQE
;
A
#
# COMPACT_ATOMS: atom_id res chain seq x y z
N MET A 1 -0.26 47.85 -14.35
CA MET A 1 0.55 48.11 -13.15
C MET A 1 -0.38 48.48 -12.01
N THR A 2 -0.69 47.52 -11.15
CA THR A 2 -1.36 47.73 -9.87
C THR A 2 -0.98 46.53 -9.01
N SER A 3 -0.01 46.75 -8.13
CA SER A 3 0.57 45.77 -7.21
C SER A 3 -0.41 45.46 -6.08
N LEU A 4 -0.86 44.21 -5.98
CA LEU A 4 -1.50 43.69 -4.78
C LEU A 4 -0.39 43.19 -3.84
N ASN A 5 -0.16 43.95 -2.76
CA ASN A 5 0.73 43.60 -1.66
C ASN A 5 0.23 42.32 -0.99
N LEU A 6 0.94 41.22 -1.22
CA LEU A 6 0.85 40.00 -0.42
C LEU A 6 1.46 40.28 0.96
N GLY A 7 0.67 40.10 2.01
CA GLY A 7 1.08 40.27 3.39
C GLY A 7 2.29 39.38 3.74
N THR A 8 3.21 39.95 4.49
CA THR A 8 4.46 39.35 4.96
C THR A 8 4.24 38.14 5.88
N PRO A 9 5.06 37.08 5.78
CA PRO A 9 5.02 35.95 6.70
C PRO A 9 5.58 36.31 8.08
N PHE A 10 5.07 35.62 9.10
CA PHE A 10 5.27 35.87 10.53
C PHE A 10 6.73 36.00 10.97
N HIS A 11 7.01 37.06 11.74
CA HIS A 11 8.27 37.29 12.44
C HIS A 11 8.47 36.30 13.60
N SER A 12 9.62 35.61 13.60
CA SER A 12 10.20 35.03 14.80
C SER A 12 10.67 36.16 15.73
N SER A 13 10.33 36.09 17.02
CA SER A 13 10.94 36.94 18.04
C SER A 13 11.47 36.09 19.18
N ALA A 14 12.79 36.20 19.39
CA ALA A 14 13.47 35.69 20.55
C ALA A 14 13.27 36.65 21.73
N GLY A 15 12.96 36.08 22.90
CA GLY A 15 13.37 36.62 24.21
C GLY A 15 12.28 37.24 25.08
N ARG A 16 11.94 36.55 26.17
CA ARG A 16 12.20 36.97 27.56
C ARG A 16 11.72 35.91 28.56
N ARG A 17 12.65 35.45 29.42
CA ARG A 17 12.35 34.56 30.55
C ARG A 17 11.55 35.32 31.60
N LEU A 18 10.30 34.92 31.82
CA LEU A 18 9.51 35.28 33.00
C LEU A 18 9.62 34.14 34.02
N ARG A 19 10.25 34.42 35.17
CA ARG A 19 10.24 33.55 36.35
C ARG A 19 8.79 33.47 36.87
N ARG A 20 8.18 32.29 36.86
CA ARG A 20 6.94 31.99 37.59
C ARG A 20 7.28 31.24 38.89
N LEU A 21 6.63 31.67 39.98
CA LEU A 21 6.65 31.07 41.32
C LEU A 21 5.96 29.69 41.32
N PRO A 22 6.29 28.78 42.26
CA PRO A 22 5.81 27.41 42.23
C PRO A 22 4.37 27.30 42.75
N GLU A 23 3.42 27.00 41.86
CA GLU A 23 2.09 26.52 42.22
C GLU A 23 2.09 24.99 42.32
N LYS A 24 1.63 24.44 43.44
CA LYS A 24 1.40 23.00 43.64
C LYS A 24 0.12 22.58 42.88
N PRO A 25 0.16 21.59 41.97
CA PRO A 25 -1.07 21.04 41.42
C PRO A 25 -1.63 19.91 42.29
N ALA A 26 -2.93 19.97 42.51
CA ALA A 26 -3.75 18.95 43.13
C ALA A 26 -3.60 17.58 42.44
N SER A 27 -3.77 16.52 43.22
CA SER A 27 -3.73 15.11 42.80
C SER A 27 -4.70 14.86 41.63
N ARG A 28 -4.17 14.83 40.41
CA ARG A 28 -4.86 14.28 39.26
C ARG A 28 -4.79 12.77 39.36
N LEU A 29 -5.93 12.13 39.61
CA LEU A 29 -6.12 10.72 39.31
C LEU A 29 -5.91 10.56 37.79
N ALA A 30 -4.71 10.11 37.42
CA ALA A 30 -4.43 9.66 36.08
C ALA A 30 -5.14 8.32 35.89
N ILE A 31 -6.30 8.33 35.24
CA ILE A 31 -6.88 7.11 34.69
C ILE A 31 -5.99 6.75 33.50
N SER A 32 -4.98 5.92 33.79
CA SER A 32 -4.22 5.20 32.77
C SER A 32 -5.14 4.14 32.19
N CYS A 33 -5.82 4.44 31.10
CA CYS A 33 -6.32 3.41 30.19
C CYS A 33 -5.10 2.82 29.47
N SER A 34 -4.32 2.01 30.18
CA SER A 34 -3.48 1.03 29.51
C SER A 34 -4.43 0.05 28.87
N SER A 35 -4.68 0.18 27.56
CA SER A 35 -5.03 -0.97 26.75
C SER A 35 -3.88 -1.95 26.94
N SER A 36 -4.02 -2.85 27.90
CA SER A 36 -3.13 -3.96 28.04
C SER A 36 -3.33 -4.81 26.80
N LEU A 37 -2.55 -4.51 25.75
CA LEU A 37 -2.06 -5.52 24.82
C LEU A 37 -1.26 -6.49 25.69
N LEU A 38 -1.97 -7.33 26.45
CA LEU A 38 -1.41 -8.53 27.01
C LEU A 38 -0.97 -9.32 25.79
N SER A 39 0.32 -9.22 25.50
CA SER A 39 1.02 -10.13 24.59
C SER A 39 0.63 -11.53 25.02
N ASN A 40 -0.27 -12.14 24.26
CA ASN A 40 -0.52 -13.57 24.33
C ASN A 40 0.78 -14.23 23.88
N LYS A 41 1.68 -14.49 24.83
CA LYS A 41 3.02 -15.06 24.63
C LYS A 41 3.05 -16.42 23.92
N PHE A 42 1.89 -16.95 23.50
CA PHE A 42 1.72 -18.28 22.93
C PHE A 42 0.95 -18.33 21.60
N LYS A 43 0.52 -17.19 21.03
CA LYS A 43 -0.08 -17.17 19.69
C LYS A 43 0.76 -16.33 18.74
N ARG A 44 1.18 -16.95 17.64
CA ARG A 44 1.74 -16.28 16.47
C ARG A 44 0.68 -15.33 15.91
N ALA A 45 1.09 -14.13 15.54
CA ALA A 45 0.23 -13.13 14.91
C ALA A 45 -0.32 -13.65 13.58
N TYR A 46 -1.62 -13.51 13.37
CA TYR A 46 -2.28 -13.88 12.12
C TYR A 46 -2.03 -12.81 11.06
N THR A 47 -1.24 -13.15 10.05
CA THR A 47 -0.84 -12.24 8.97
C THR A 47 -1.52 -12.61 7.67
N SER A 48 -2.22 -11.66 7.07
CA SER A 48 -2.88 -11.85 5.78
C SER A 48 -2.35 -10.89 4.73
N VAL A 49 -2.34 -11.31 3.47
CA VAL A 49 -2.08 -10.46 2.31
C VAL A 49 -3.40 -10.21 1.58
N MET A 50 -3.68 -8.96 1.21
CA MET A 50 -4.77 -8.61 0.28
C MET A 50 -4.17 -8.07 -1.01
N ILE A 51 -4.43 -8.76 -2.12
CA ILE A 51 -3.97 -8.42 -3.46
C ILE A 51 -5.18 -8.01 -4.28
N VAL A 52 -5.13 -6.83 -4.88
CA VAL A 52 -6.00 -6.39 -5.97
C VAL A 52 -5.10 -5.82 -7.06
N PRO A 53 -4.82 -6.59 -8.13
CA PRO A 53 -3.98 -6.10 -9.21
C PRO A 53 -4.56 -4.80 -9.78
N THR A 54 -3.69 -3.88 -10.15
CA THR A 54 -4.11 -2.60 -10.71
C THR A 54 -4.25 -2.72 -12.22
N GLY A 55 -5.14 -1.93 -12.82
CA GLY A 55 -5.33 -1.90 -14.27
C GLY A 55 -6.06 -3.13 -14.84
N VAL A 56 -6.64 -3.99 -13.98
CA VAL A 56 -7.40 -5.18 -14.42
C VAL A 56 -8.92 -5.04 -14.26
N GLY A 57 -9.40 -3.87 -13.82
CA GLY A 57 -10.83 -3.61 -13.66
C GLY A 57 -11.50 -4.50 -12.62
N ALA A 58 -10.82 -4.79 -11.51
CA ALA A 58 -11.36 -5.62 -10.44
C ALA A 58 -12.68 -5.06 -9.91
N ALA A 59 -13.70 -5.90 -9.73
CA ALA A 59 -15.00 -5.47 -9.21
C ALA A 59 -14.91 -4.84 -7.80
N ILE A 60 -13.88 -5.19 -7.03
CA ILE A 60 -13.47 -4.56 -5.78
C ILE A 60 -11.98 -4.21 -5.88
N GLY A 61 -11.66 -2.91 -5.87
CA GLY A 61 -10.29 -2.42 -5.94
C GLY A 61 -9.85 -1.97 -7.33
N GLY A 62 -10.75 -2.07 -8.32
CA GLY A 62 -10.51 -1.58 -9.68
C GLY A 62 -10.68 -0.07 -9.81
N TYR A 63 -11.34 0.57 -8.84
CA TYR A 63 -11.71 1.99 -8.90
C TYR A 63 -11.19 2.77 -7.70
N ALA A 64 -10.98 4.07 -7.87
CA ALA A 64 -10.39 4.91 -6.84
C ALA A 64 -11.10 4.80 -5.47
N GLY A 65 -10.46 4.11 -4.52
CA GLY A 65 -10.86 4.04 -3.12
C GLY A 65 -11.94 3.01 -2.73
N ASP A 66 -12.41 2.18 -3.67
CA ASP A 66 -13.44 1.16 -3.42
C ASP A 66 -12.94 -0.03 -2.57
N ALA A 67 -11.66 -0.36 -2.61
CA ALA A 67 -11.06 -1.43 -1.81
C ALA A 67 -10.71 -1.03 -0.37
N LEU A 68 -10.63 0.27 -0.07
CA LEU A 68 -10.24 0.74 1.28
C LEU A 68 -11.21 0.26 2.39
N PRO A 69 -12.54 0.28 2.22
CA PRO A 69 -13.48 -0.32 3.18
C PRO A 69 -13.28 -1.83 3.39
N VAL A 70 -12.92 -2.57 2.33
CA VAL A 70 -12.65 -4.02 2.41
C VAL A 70 -11.35 -4.26 3.16
N ALA A 71 -10.28 -3.54 2.85
CA ALA A 71 -9.02 -3.58 3.59
C ALA A 71 -9.21 -3.24 5.07
N ARG A 72 -10.06 -2.27 5.40
CA ARG A 72 -10.37 -1.91 6.79
C ARG A 72 -11.11 -3.01 7.53
N THR A 73 -12.05 -3.67 6.85
CA THR A 73 -12.77 -4.82 7.42
C THR A 73 -11.81 -5.98 7.67
N LEU A 74 -10.94 -6.29 6.70
CA LEU A 74 -9.88 -7.30 6.84
C LEU A 74 -8.94 -6.97 8.01
N ALA A 75 -8.44 -5.74 8.07
CA ALA A 75 -7.56 -5.28 9.13
C ALA A 75 -8.20 -5.39 10.53
N SER A 76 -9.53 -5.41 10.64
CA SER A 76 -10.21 -5.57 11.93
C SER A 76 -10.19 -6.98 12.51
N VAL A 77 -9.88 -7.99 11.68
CA VAL A 77 -9.89 -9.41 12.07
C VAL A 77 -8.52 -10.10 11.98
N VAL A 78 -7.50 -9.39 11.49
CA VAL A 78 -6.13 -9.90 11.41
C VAL A 78 -5.19 -9.10 12.29
N ASP A 79 -4.12 -9.75 12.78
CA ASP A 79 -3.11 -9.05 13.57
C ASP A 79 -2.21 -8.18 12.68
N CYS A 80 -2.01 -8.59 11.41
CA CYS A 80 -1.27 -7.83 10.40
C CYS A 80 -1.87 -8.04 9.02
N LEU A 81 -2.14 -6.96 8.28
CA LEU A 81 -2.55 -7.00 6.88
C LEU A 81 -1.44 -6.42 6.01
N ILE A 82 -1.03 -7.14 4.98
CA ILE A 82 -0.13 -6.65 3.94
C ILE A 82 -0.97 -6.29 2.73
N SER A 83 -0.85 -5.07 2.22
CA SER A 83 -1.50 -4.68 0.98
C SER A 83 -0.74 -3.54 0.31
N HIS A 84 -1.24 -3.08 -0.83
CA HIS A 84 -0.50 -2.24 -1.76
C HIS A 84 -1.21 -0.92 -2.05
N PRO A 85 -0.50 0.07 -2.64
CA PRO A 85 -1.03 1.42 -2.88
C PRO A 85 -2.43 1.45 -3.48
N ASN A 86 -2.71 0.66 -4.51
CA ASN A 86 -4.01 0.61 -5.18
C ASN A 86 -5.20 0.26 -4.26
N VAL A 87 -4.97 -0.52 -3.20
CA VAL A 87 -6.02 -0.87 -2.22
C VAL A 87 -6.18 0.22 -1.16
N LEU A 88 -5.08 0.87 -0.78
CA LEU A 88 -5.00 1.73 0.39
C LEU A 88 -5.19 3.21 0.07
N ASN A 89 -5.02 3.60 -1.19
CA ASN A 89 -5.10 4.97 -1.66
C ASN A 89 -6.48 5.26 -2.28
N ALA A 90 -7.03 6.43 -1.97
CA ALA A 90 -8.36 6.84 -2.43
C ALA A 90 -8.38 8.35 -2.72
N ALA A 91 -7.54 8.81 -3.66
CA ALA A 91 -7.30 10.24 -3.86
C ALA A 91 -6.87 10.94 -2.55
N MET A 92 -7.55 12.02 -2.17
CA MET A 92 -7.24 12.72 -0.92
C MET A 92 -7.70 11.96 0.33
N LEU A 93 -8.47 10.88 0.15
CA LEU A 93 -8.97 10.07 1.24
C LEU A 93 -7.88 9.09 1.67
N TYR A 94 -7.59 9.12 2.95
CA TYR A 94 -6.63 8.25 3.63
C TYR A 94 -7.24 7.81 4.96
N TRP A 95 -7.06 6.53 5.30
CA TRP A 95 -7.49 5.99 6.59
C TRP A 95 -6.30 5.30 7.27
N PRO A 96 -5.83 5.82 8.43
CA PRO A 96 -4.72 5.21 9.14
C PRO A 96 -5.12 3.86 9.73
N MET A 97 -4.40 2.81 9.37
CA MET A 97 -4.57 1.47 9.93
C MET A 97 -3.22 1.01 10.51
N PRO A 98 -3.08 0.93 11.85
CA PRO A 98 -1.79 0.70 12.50
C PRO A 98 -1.23 -0.72 12.30
N ASN A 99 -2.07 -1.66 11.87
CA ASN A 99 -1.70 -3.04 11.60
C ASN A 99 -1.65 -3.37 10.10
N VAL A 100 -1.54 -2.36 9.24
CA VAL A 100 -1.44 -2.53 7.78
C VAL A 100 -0.05 -2.15 7.30
N LEU A 101 0.61 -3.05 6.57
CA LEU A 101 1.87 -2.78 5.89
C LEU A 101 1.61 -2.34 4.45
N TYR A 102 2.09 -1.14 4.13
CA TYR A 102 1.98 -0.49 2.82
C TYR A 102 3.13 -0.93 1.91
N VAL A 103 2.87 -1.83 0.96
CA VAL A 103 3.91 -2.52 0.18
C VAL A 103 3.60 -2.41 -1.30
N GLU A 104 4.55 -1.93 -2.12
CA GLU A 104 4.35 -1.88 -3.57
C GLU A 104 4.37 -3.28 -4.22
N GLY A 105 3.78 -3.42 -5.41
CA GLY A 105 3.50 -4.73 -6.02
C GLY A 105 4.74 -5.59 -6.26
N TYR A 106 5.82 -5.01 -6.80
CA TYR A 106 7.04 -5.76 -7.07
C TYR A 106 7.70 -6.23 -5.77
N ALA A 107 7.79 -5.37 -4.75
CA ALA A 107 8.25 -5.76 -3.42
C ALA A 107 7.44 -6.92 -2.82
N LEU A 108 6.11 -6.91 -3.01
CA LEU A 108 5.23 -7.99 -2.58
C LEU A 108 5.59 -9.32 -3.27
N ASP A 109 5.85 -9.29 -4.58
CA ASP A 109 6.27 -10.48 -5.34
C ASP A 109 7.62 -11.01 -4.81
N ARG A 110 8.62 -10.14 -4.64
CA ARG A 110 9.96 -10.51 -4.12
C ARG A 110 9.91 -11.04 -2.69
N PHE A 111 8.99 -10.53 -1.88
CA PHE A 111 8.72 -11.06 -0.55
C PHE A 111 8.09 -12.44 -0.63
N ALA A 112 7.05 -12.64 -1.43
CA ALA A 112 6.39 -13.93 -1.60
C ALA A 112 7.37 -15.03 -2.06
N GLU A 113 8.29 -14.68 -2.97
CA GLU A 113 9.41 -15.53 -3.43
C GLU A 113 10.43 -15.85 -2.33
N GLY A 114 10.39 -15.15 -1.19
CA GLY A 114 11.34 -15.31 -0.08
C GLY A 114 12.70 -14.67 -0.33
N LEU A 115 12.79 -13.74 -1.29
CA LEU A 115 14.02 -13.04 -1.63
C LEU A 115 14.19 -11.77 -0.80
N TRP A 116 13.08 -11.12 -0.47
CA TRP A 116 13.02 -9.95 0.39
C TRP A 116 12.31 -10.27 1.70
N HIS A 117 12.71 -9.60 2.77
CA HIS A 117 12.02 -9.63 4.05
C HIS A 117 11.64 -8.22 4.49
N TYR A 118 10.62 -8.11 5.34
CA TYR A 118 10.15 -6.81 5.81
C TYR A 118 10.61 -6.54 7.22
N ASN A 119 11.23 -5.38 7.42
CA ASN A 119 11.51 -4.86 8.75
C ASN A 119 10.46 -3.80 9.07
N GLN A 120 9.78 -3.95 10.21
CA GLN A 120 8.82 -2.94 10.64
C GLN A 120 9.57 -1.65 11.03
N PHE A 121 9.41 -0.62 10.22
CA PHE A 121 10.02 0.68 10.45
C PHE A 121 8.97 1.66 10.94
N HIS A 122 9.32 2.45 11.95
CA HIS A 122 8.34 3.28 12.64
C HIS A 122 8.05 4.59 11.90
N GLN A 123 9.02 5.13 11.14
CA GLN A 123 8.81 6.38 10.39
C GLN A 123 9.90 6.60 9.32
N ASN A 124 9.55 6.48 8.04
CA ASN A 124 10.46 6.70 6.92
C ASN A 124 10.78 8.19 6.70
N LYS A 125 11.93 8.49 6.10
CA LYS A 125 12.22 9.79 5.47
C LYS A 125 11.80 9.71 4.01
N VAL A 126 10.74 10.44 3.67
CA VAL A 126 10.13 10.36 2.34
C VAL A 126 10.74 11.42 1.41
N GLY A 127 11.25 10.99 0.26
CA GLY A 127 11.66 11.86 -0.84
C GLY A 127 10.61 11.92 -1.95
N LEU A 128 10.63 12.99 -2.74
CA LEU A 128 9.73 13.16 -3.89
C LEU A 128 10.55 13.34 -5.18
N VAL A 129 10.28 12.52 -6.18
CA VAL A 129 10.79 12.71 -7.55
C VAL A 129 9.65 13.23 -8.42
N LEU A 130 9.88 14.38 -9.06
CA LEU A 130 8.96 14.96 -10.03
C LEU A 130 9.56 14.79 -11.43
N ASP A 131 8.78 14.27 -12.36
CA ASP A 131 9.18 14.17 -13.76
C ASP A 131 9.32 15.57 -14.38
N ALA A 132 10.44 15.79 -15.07
CA ALA A 132 10.72 17.01 -15.83
C ALA A 132 9.67 17.29 -16.91
N GLY A 133 8.98 16.26 -17.40
CA GLY A 133 7.87 16.38 -18.36
C GLY A 133 6.61 17.04 -17.78
N ILE A 134 6.49 17.15 -16.45
CA ILE A 134 5.34 17.80 -15.81
C ILE A 134 5.43 19.32 -16.03
N GLU A 135 4.34 19.90 -16.50
CA GLU A 135 4.15 21.34 -16.69
C GLU A 135 4.39 22.11 -15.39
N GLU A 136 4.97 23.31 -15.50
CA GLU A 136 5.39 24.09 -14.34
C GLU A 136 4.24 24.37 -13.35
N GLU A 137 3.06 24.75 -13.86
CA GLU A 137 1.90 25.00 -12.99
C GLU A 137 1.43 23.74 -12.26
N LEU A 138 1.41 22.59 -12.93
CA LEU A 138 1.03 21.32 -12.31
C LEU A 138 2.08 20.88 -11.29
N ARG A 139 3.37 21.12 -11.55
CA ARG A 139 4.45 20.87 -10.60
C ARG A 139 4.28 21.68 -9.32
N ILE A 140 3.93 22.97 -9.45
CA ILE A 140 3.66 23.84 -8.30
C ILE A 140 2.48 23.29 -7.47
N ARG A 141 1.41 22.79 -8.11
CA ARG A 141 0.28 22.18 -7.38
C ARG A 141 0.72 20.96 -6.56
N HIS A 142 1.57 20.09 -7.11
CA HIS A 142 2.10 18.94 -6.36
C HIS A 142 2.94 19.40 -5.15
N LEU A 143 3.80 20.41 -5.33
CA LEU A 143 4.60 20.96 -4.23
C LEU A 143 3.73 21.58 -3.13
N GLN A 144 2.66 22.30 -3.50
CA GLN A 144 1.70 22.84 -2.53
C GLN A 144 0.98 21.73 -1.75
N VAL A 145 0.62 20.63 -2.41
CA VAL A 145 0.04 19.45 -1.74
C VAL A 145 1.04 18.83 -0.77
N VAL A 146 2.32 18.75 -1.14
CA VAL A 146 3.39 18.25 -0.26
C VAL A 146 3.53 19.14 0.97
N ASP A 147 3.59 20.46 0.80
CA ASP A 147 3.67 21.41 1.91
C ASP A 147 2.45 21.31 2.84
N ALA A 148 1.24 21.20 2.27
CA ALA A 148 0.01 21.00 3.04
C ALA A 148 0.04 19.68 3.82
N THR A 149 0.55 18.62 3.22
CA THR A 149 0.69 17.29 3.83
C THR A 149 1.70 17.32 4.99
N ARG A 150 2.86 17.96 4.79
CA ARG A 150 3.85 18.19 5.86
C ARG A 150 3.25 18.95 7.04
N ALA A 151 2.55 20.05 6.75
CA ALA A 151 2.01 20.94 7.78
C ALA A 151 0.82 20.34 8.53
N SER A 152 -0.08 19.65 7.82
CA SER A 152 -1.36 19.20 8.39
C SER A 152 -1.31 17.78 8.94
N LEU A 153 -0.58 16.88 8.27
CA LEU A 153 -0.46 15.47 8.68
C LEU A 153 0.84 15.17 9.43
N GLY A 154 1.79 16.12 9.46
CA GLY A 154 3.07 15.95 10.14
C GLY A 154 3.99 14.92 9.46
N LEU A 155 3.79 14.67 8.16
CA LEU A 155 4.54 13.63 7.46
C LEU A 155 6.02 14.03 7.25
N PRO A 156 6.95 13.06 7.36
CA PRO A 156 8.40 13.25 7.29
C PRO A 156 8.91 13.36 5.83
N ILE A 157 8.29 14.22 5.04
CA ILE A 157 8.75 14.50 3.67
C ILE A 157 9.95 15.44 3.78
N VAL A 158 11.11 15.04 3.23
CA VAL A 158 12.37 15.74 3.50
C VAL A 158 12.74 16.68 2.36
N GLU A 159 12.79 16.18 1.13
CA GLU A 159 13.28 16.89 -0.04
C GLU A 159 12.60 16.38 -1.32
N TYR A 160 12.62 17.20 -2.37
CA TYR A 160 12.21 16.79 -3.71
C TYR A 160 13.33 17.05 -4.72
N THR A 161 13.33 16.29 -5.81
CA THR A 161 14.15 16.57 -6.99
C THR A 161 13.29 16.48 -8.24
N VAL A 162 13.75 17.10 -9.31
CA VAL A 162 13.19 16.93 -10.65
C VAL A 162 14.13 16.04 -11.45
N THR A 163 13.59 15.15 -12.28
CA THR A 163 14.40 14.34 -13.18
C THR A 163 15.17 15.23 -14.18
N ASP A 164 16.29 14.76 -14.72
CA ASP A 164 17.10 15.57 -15.67
C ASP A 164 16.55 15.53 -17.11
N ALA A 165 15.69 14.56 -17.39
CA ALA A 165 14.92 14.45 -18.63
C ALA A 165 13.50 13.95 -18.34
N ALA A 166 12.57 14.28 -19.24
CA ALA A 166 11.19 13.78 -19.18
C ALA A 166 11.18 12.24 -19.22
N LEU A 167 10.41 11.61 -18.33
CA LEU A 167 10.39 10.16 -18.20
C LEU A 167 9.77 9.45 -19.42
N GLN A 168 8.90 10.17 -20.15
CA GLN A 168 8.22 9.68 -21.36
C GLN A 168 7.47 8.37 -21.03
N VAL A 169 6.46 8.51 -20.17
CA VAL A 169 5.57 7.40 -19.81
C VAL A 169 4.73 7.03 -21.03
N GLU A 170 4.64 5.74 -21.30
CA GLU A 170 3.72 5.16 -22.27
C GLU A 170 2.75 4.23 -21.55
N LYS A 171 1.50 4.23 -21.99
CA LYS A 171 0.43 3.36 -21.49
C LYS A 171 -0.32 2.73 -22.65
N TRP A 172 -0.85 1.54 -22.45
CA TRP A 172 -1.72 0.86 -23.41
C TRP A 172 -2.55 -0.22 -22.72
N ILE A 173 -3.65 -0.61 -23.34
CA ILE A 173 -4.40 -1.82 -22.98
C ILE A 173 -3.78 -2.98 -23.74
N ASP A 174 -3.38 -4.03 -23.02
CA ASP A 174 -2.89 -5.25 -23.64
C ASP A 174 -4.05 -5.94 -24.40
N PRO A 175 -3.95 -6.15 -25.72
CA PRO A 175 -5.07 -6.65 -26.52
C PRO A 175 -5.41 -8.13 -26.26
N LYS A 176 -4.54 -8.86 -25.55
CA LYS A 176 -4.78 -10.29 -25.24
C LYS A 176 -5.45 -10.47 -23.90
N SER A 177 -5.01 -9.71 -22.89
CA SER A 177 -5.46 -9.82 -21.50
C SER A 177 -6.48 -8.76 -21.12
N GLY A 178 -6.61 -7.66 -21.87
CA GLY A 178 -7.49 -6.55 -21.54
C GLY A 178 -6.99 -5.68 -20.38
N GLN A 179 -5.82 -6.01 -19.79
CA GLN A 179 -5.25 -5.22 -18.70
C GLN A 179 -4.61 -3.93 -19.23
N SER A 180 -4.73 -2.87 -18.44
CA SER A 180 -3.99 -1.63 -18.64
C SER A 180 -2.55 -1.81 -18.13
N THR A 181 -1.56 -1.45 -18.95
CA THR A 181 -0.14 -1.57 -18.63
C THR A 181 0.64 -0.39 -19.21
N GLY A 182 1.94 -0.29 -18.89
CA GLY A 182 2.76 0.82 -19.34
C GLY A 182 4.25 0.58 -19.19
N ARG A 183 5.04 1.57 -19.65
CA ARG A 183 6.49 1.61 -19.47
C ARG A 183 7.00 3.03 -19.38
N ILE A 184 8.18 3.18 -18.78
CA ILE A 184 8.95 4.42 -18.75
C ILE A 184 10.07 4.27 -19.77
N GLN A 185 10.20 5.22 -20.71
CA GLN A 185 11.26 5.18 -21.73
C GLN A 185 12.62 5.62 -21.20
N ARG A 186 12.65 6.46 -20.15
CA ARG A 186 13.90 6.94 -19.53
C ARG A 186 14.04 6.53 -18.06
N PRO A 187 14.13 5.22 -17.75
CA PRO A 187 14.33 4.76 -16.38
C PRO A 187 15.68 5.23 -15.81
N ASP A 188 16.68 5.49 -16.65
CA ASP A 188 17.98 6.03 -16.25
C ASP A 188 17.87 7.42 -15.61
N SER A 189 17.01 8.29 -16.14
CA SER A 189 16.70 9.62 -15.61
C SER A 189 16.06 9.53 -14.22
N LEU A 190 15.11 8.60 -14.06
CA LEU A 190 14.49 8.30 -12.77
C LEU A 190 15.53 7.82 -11.75
N LEU A 191 16.39 6.88 -12.13
CA LEU A 191 17.40 6.31 -11.23
C LEU A 191 18.41 7.37 -10.75
N ARG A 192 18.90 8.25 -11.63
CA ARG A 192 19.79 9.36 -11.24
C ARG A 192 19.13 10.33 -10.24
N ALA A 193 17.85 10.63 -10.45
CA ALA A 193 17.07 11.47 -9.54
C ALA A 193 16.90 10.82 -8.16
N VAL A 194 16.58 9.52 -8.14
CA VAL A 194 16.49 8.72 -6.91
C VAL A 194 17.83 8.69 -6.17
N GLU A 195 18.91 8.36 -6.87
CA GLU A 195 20.27 8.32 -6.31
C GLU A 195 20.64 9.66 -5.66
N THR A 196 20.34 10.77 -6.34
CA THR A 196 20.56 12.12 -5.81
C THR A 196 19.84 12.35 -4.46
N LEU A 197 18.58 11.94 -4.31
CA LEU A 197 17.84 12.09 -3.06
C LEU A 197 18.38 11.19 -1.95
N VAL A 198 18.75 9.95 -2.29
CA VAL A 198 19.31 8.99 -1.33
C VAL A 198 20.64 9.52 -0.79
N GLU A 199 21.54 9.96 -1.66
CA GLU A 199 22.87 10.44 -1.28
C GLU A 199 22.84 11.77 -0.53
N ARG A 200 22.03 12.74 -0.98
CA ARG A 200 22.02 14.09 -0.39
C ARG A 200 21.21 14.19 0.89
N SER A 201 20.09 13.47 0.96
CA SER A 201 19.07 13.70 1.99
C SER A 201 18.81 12.45 2.85
N GLY A 202 19.41 11.32 2.48
CA GLY A 202 19.27 10.05 3.22
C GLY A 202 17.82 9.57 3.29
N VAL A 203 17.05 9.78 2.22
CA VAL A 203 15.67 9.26 2.12
C VAL A 203 15.69 7.73 2.02
N ASN A 204 14.66 7.10 2.59
CA ASN A 204 14.51 5.63 2.58
C ASN A 204 13.13 5.18 2.08
N ALA A 205 12.31 6.12 1.59
CA ALA A 205 11.09 5.87 0.84
C ALA A 205 10.94 7.01 -0.18
N ILE A 206 10.45 6.70 -1.38
CA ILE A 206 10.37 7.68 -2.48
C ILE A 206 9.01 7.61 -3.13
N ALA A 207 8.36 8.77 -3.26
CA ALA A 207 7.20 8.96 -4.12
C ALA A 207 7.68 9.48 -5.48
N VAL A 208 7.15 8.92 -6.57
CA VAL A 208 7.44 9.37 -7.93
C VAL A 208 6.16 9.92 -8.53
N VAL A 209 6.21 11.14 -9.07
CA VAL A 209 5.12 11.75 -9.84
C VAL A 209 5.62 11.89 -11.27
N ALA A 210 4.96 11.22 -12.21
CA ALA A 210 5.32 11.20 -13.61
C ALA A 210 4.28 11.88 -14.49
N ARG A 211 4.70 12.43 -15.63
CA ARG A 211 3.77 12.95 -16.65
C ARG A 211 3.30 11.79 -17.52
N PHE A 212 2.03 11.43 -17.38
CA PHE A 212 1.32 10.53 -18.30
C PHE A 212 0.93 11.30 -19.56
N PRO A 213 0.80 10.66 -20.74
CA PRO A 213 0.26 11.31 -21.93
C PRO A 213 -1.24 11.64 -21.79
N ASP A 214 -1.70 12.68 -22.50
CA ASP A 214 -3.12 13.06 -22.60
C ASP A 214 -3.72 12.44 -23.88
N ASP A 215 -3.71 11.11 -23.96
CA ASP A 215 -4.12 10.34 -25.15
C ASP A 215 -5.33 9.43 -24.91
N ASP A 216 -6.00 9.59 -23.76
CA ASP A 216 -7.24 8.87 -23.44
C ASP A 216 -8.37 9.30 -24.38
N THR A 217 -9.14 8.33 -24.87
CA THR A 217 -10.34 8.61 -25.67
C THR A 217 -11.53 8.94 -24.77
N ASP A 218 -12.54 9.65 -25.29
CA ASP A 218 -13.77 9.93 -24.55
C ASP A 218 -14.46 8.63 -24.06
N ASP A 219 -14.40 7.57 -24.87
CA ASP A 219 -14.95 6.26 -24.54
C ASP A 219 -14.20 5.60 -23.37
N ASP A 220 -12.87 5.72 -23.31
CA ASP A 220 -12.07 5.18 -22.20
C ASP A 220 -12.45 5.85 -20.88
N VAL A 221 -12.58 7.18 -20.90
CA VAL A 221 -12.95 7.99 -19.74
C VAL A 221 -14.37 7.65 -19.27
N GLU A 222 -15.33 7.55 -20.20
CA GLU A 222 -16.72 7.21 -19.87
C GLU A 222 -16.83 5.80 -19.28
N ASN A 223 -16.15 4.82 -19.87
CA ASN A 223 -16.19 3.44 -19.40
C ASN A 223 -15.63 3.30 -17.98
N TYR A 224 -14.51 3.96 -17.67
CA TYR A 224 -13.94 3.94 -16.32
C TYR A 224 -14.89 4.60 -15.30
N GLN A 225 -15.45 5.78 -15.63
CA GLN A 225 -16.38 6.49 -14.75
C GLN A 225 -17.68 5.71 -14.47
N GLN A 226 -18.11 4.87 -15.42
CA GLN A 226 -19.28 4.00 -15.27
C GLN A 226 -18.98 2.65 -14.60
N GLY A 227 -17.72 2.37 -14.24
CA GLY A 227 -17.35 1.10 -13.63
C GLY A 227 -17.30 -0.08 -14.61
N LYS A 228 -17.02 0.18 -15.90
CA LYS A 228 -17.03 -0.82 -16.98
C LYS A 228 -15.68 -1.01 -17.69
N GLY A 229 -14.67 -0.24 -17.30
CA GLY A 229 -13.37 -0.20 -17.95
C GLY A 229 -12.21 -0.33 -16.97
N VAL A 230 -11.01 -0.49 -17.52
CA VAL A 230 -9.76 -0.49 -16.75
C VAL A 230 -9.24 0.94 -16.57
N ASP A 231 -8.57 1.20 -15.44
CA ASP A 231 -7.90 2.49 -15.22
C ASP A 231 -6.71 2.64 -16.20
N LEU A 232 -6.66 3.76 -16.92
CA LEU A 232 -5.52 4.13 -17.77
C LEU A 232 -4.44 4.93 -17.01
N TRP A 233 -4.37 4.75 -15.68
CA TRP A 233 -3.28 5.19 -14.80
C TRP A 233 -3.08 6.71 -14.72
N GLN A 234 -4.14 7.50 -14.71
CA GLN A 234 -4.01 8.94 -14.46
C GLN A 234 -4.42 9.31 -13.04
N ILE A 235 -3.44 9.31 -12.16
CA ILE A 235 -3.61 9.78 -10.80
C ILE A 235 -3.19 11.26 -10.72
N GLY A 236 -4.16 12.13 -10.43
CA GLY A 236 -3.91 13.55 -10.20
C GLY A 236 -3.19 13.83 -8.88
N TYR A 237 -2.81 15.10 -8.67
CA TYR A 237 -2.19 15.59 -7.43
C TYR A 237 -3.00 15.29 -6.16
N THR A 238 -4.29 14.96 -6.30
CA THR A 238 -5.20 14.60 -5.21
C THR A 238 -4.82 13.30 -4.50
N PHE A 239 -4.12 12.36 -5.13
CA PHE A 239 -3.68 11.11 -4.47
C PHE A 239 -2.37 11.24 -3.71
N LEU A 240 -1.58 12.28 -3.99
CA LEU A 240 -0.27 12.42 -3.38
C LEU A 240 -0.30 12.36 -1.84
N PRO A 241 -1.29 12.93 -1.12
CA PRO A 241 -1.36 12.82 0.34
C PRO A 241 -1.43 11.38 0.87
N CYS A 242 -2.26 10.52 0.29
CA CYS A 242 -2.40 9.13 0.77
C CYS A 242 -1.17 8.28 0.43
N VAL A 243 -0.55 8.52 -0.73
CA VAL A 243 0.73 7.89 -1.10
C VAL A 243 1.82 8.28 -0.09
N LEU A 244 1.98 9.56 0.21
CA LEU A 244 2.98 10.03 1.16
C LEU A 244 2.71 9.50 2.58
N ALA A 245 1.44 9.40 2.98
CA ALA A 245 1.05 8.81 4.26
C ALA A 245 1.44 7.33 4.33
N GLY A 246 1.11 6.54 3.31
CA GLY A 246 1.49 5.13 3.22
C GLY A 246 3.01 4.92 3.23
N LEU A 247 3.74 5.69 2.41
CA LEU A 247 5.20 5.64 2.36
C LEU A 247 5.86 6.05 3.68
N SER A 248 5.24 6.93 4.47
CA SER A 248 5.80 7.34 5.76
C SER A 248 5.89 6.20 6.78
N THR A 249 5.09 5.15 6.61
CA THR A 249 5.05 3.96 7.49
C THR A 249 5.29 2.64 6.74
N ALA A 250 5.66 2.69 5.45
CA ALA A 250 5.96 1.51 4.65
C ALA A 250 7.12 0.70 5.28
N PRO A 251 7.08 -0.63 5.26
CA PRO A 251 8.16 -1.45 5.78
C PRO A 251 9.44 -1.25 4.96
N GLN A 252 10.58 -1.46 5.61
CA GLN A 252 11.87 -1.44 4.93
C GLN A 252 12.22 -2.84 4.41
N TYR A 253 12.78 -2.91 3.22
CA TYR A 253 13.12 -4.18 2.57
C TYR A 253 14.53 -4.62 2.94
N LEU A 254 14.65 -5.87 3.39
CA LEU A 254 15.93 -6.53 3.63
C LEU A 254 16.18 -7.54 2.52
N VAL A 255 17.17 -7.26 1.66
CA VAL A 255 17.65 -8.18 0.64
C VAL A 255 18.63 -9.16 1.30
N GLN A 256 18.51 -10.45 1.00
CA GLN A 256 19.29 -11.53 1.62
C GLN A 256 20.77 -11.19 1.87
N ASN A 257 21.09 -10.96 3.15
CA ASN A 257 22.37 -11.24 3.78
C ASN A 257 22.06 -11.99 5.09
N PHE A 258 22.31 -13.30 5.10
CA PHE A 258 21.86 -14.27 6.11
C PHE A 258 22.33 -14.01 7.56
N ASN A 259 23.17 -13.01 7.81
CA ASN A 259 23.95 -12.94 9.05
C ASN A 259 23.35 -12.09 10.18
N SER A 260 22.18 -11.46 10.00
CA SER A 260 21.52 -10.75 11.10
C SER A 260 20.02 -10.54 10.84
N LEU A 261 19.24 -11.62 10.82
CA LEU A 261 17.79 -11.46 10.98
C LEU A 261 17.52 -10.97 12.41
N GLY A 262 17.20 -9.68 12.55
CA GLY A 262 16.73 -9.10 13.81
C GLY A 262 15.40 -9.73 14.24
N LYS A 263 15.04 -9.56 15.51
CA LYS A 263 13.79 -10.10 16.09
C LYS A 263 12.50 -9.54 15.47
N ASP A 264 12.59 -8.46 14.68
CA ASP A 264 11.45 -7.71 14.13
C ASP A 264 11.29 -7.86 12.61
N CYS A 265 11.91 -8.90 12.04
CA CYS A 265 11.88 -9.19 10.61
C CYS A 265 10.74 -10.17 10.27
N MET A 266 9.85 -9.77 9.38
CA MET A 266 8.76 -10.62 8.87
C MET A 266 9.20 -11.35 7.59
N LEU A 267 8.94 -12.66 7.56
CA LEU A 267 9.24 -13.56 6.45
C LEU A 267 7.97 -13.90 5.68
N ALA A 268 8.08 -14.33 4.42
CA ALA A 268 6.92 -14.85 3.70
C ALA A 268 6.32 -16.13 4.30
N SER A 269 7.09 -16.88 5.11
CA SER A 269 6.55 -17.97 5.93
C SER A 269 5.68 -17.50 7.10
N ASP A 270 5.65 -16.19 7.36
CA ASP A 270 4.81 -15.56 8.37
C ASP A 270 3.42 -15.21 7.86
N VAL A 271 3.20 -15.29 6.55
CA VAL A 271 1.87 -15.14 5.95
C VAL A 271 1.04 -16.39 6.17
N ASP A 272 -0.16 -16.21 6.71
CA ASP A 272 -1.13 -17.27 6.99
C ASP A 272 -2.19 -17.38 5.90
N SER A 273 -2.55 -16.27 5.26
CA SER A 273 -3.51 -16.25 4.15
C SER A 273 -3.22 -15.19 3.10
N VAL A 274 -3.68 -15.44 1.87
CA VAL A 274 -3.61 -14.50 0.74
C VAL A 274 -5.01 -14.41 0.14
N ILE A 275 -5.56 -13.20 0.06
CA ILE A 275 -6.86 -12.91 -0.56
C ILE A 275 -6.63 -12.18 -1.87
N LEU A 276 -7.29 -12.64 -2.94
CA LEU A 276 -7.15 -12.09 -4.28
C LEU A 276 -8.41 -12.33 -5.13
N PRO A 277 -8.62 -11.57 -6.23
CA PRO A 277 -9.66 -11.83 -7.22
C PRO A 277 -9.63 -13.26 -7.75
N ILE A 278 -10.79 -13.82 -8.12
CA ILE A 278 -10.91 -15.22 -8.56
C ILE A 278 -10.10 -15.56 -9.80
N ASP A 279 -9.95 -14.60 -10.71
CA ASP A 279 -9.32 -14.76 -12.01
C ASP A 279 -7.94 -14.08 -12.09
N ALA A 280 -7.37 -13.68 -10.95
CA ALA A 280 -6.08 -13.00 -10.86
C ALA A 280 -4.99 -13.81 -10.12
N CYS A 281 -5.08 -15.14 -10.12
CA CYS A 281 -4.13 -16.00 -9.41
C CYS A 281 -2.80 -16.22 -10.15
N GLY A 282 -2.63 -15.65 -11.34
CA GLY A 282 -1.47 -15.84 -12.21
C GLY A 282 -0.27 -14.92 -11.93
N GLY A 283 -0.42 -13.93 -11.03
CA GLY A 283 0.69 -13.03 -10.67
C GLY A 283 1.82 -13.72 -9.91
N ASP A 284 3.05 -13.22 -10.07
CA ASP A 284 4.27 -13.83 -9.50
C ASP A 284 4.16 -14.04 -7.98
N GLY A 285 3.65 -13.05 -7.22
CA GLY A 285 3.44 -13.19 -5.79
C GLY A 285 2.43 -14.27 -5.42
N ALA A 286 1.31 -14.38 -6.14
CA ALA A 286 0.29 -15.40 -5.91
C ALA A 286 0.84 -16.81 -6.19
N LEU A 287 1.54 -16.98 -7.32
CA LEU A 287 2.21 -18.23 -7.69
C LEU A 287 3.32 -18.60 -6.69
N ALA A 288 4.10 -17.62 -6.24
CA ALA A 288 5.16 -17.83 -5.26
C ALA A 288 4.56 -18.31 -3.93
N PHE A 289 3.48 -17.70 -3.44
CA PHE A 289 2.78 -18.17 -2.25
C PHE A 289 2.18 -19.57 -2.43
N ALA A 290 1.52 -19.84 -3.56
CA ALA A 290 0.89 -21.12 -3.87
C ALA A 290 1.90 -22.28 -3.95
N SER A 291 3.10 -22.02 -4.45
CA SER A 291 4.15 -23.02 -4.67
C SER A 291 5.01 -23.30 -3.44
N ARG A 292 4.80 -22.60 -2.32
CA ARG A 292 5.57 -22.79 -1.08
C ARG A 292 5.42 -24.22 -0.54
N LYS A 293 6.56 -24.81 -0.17
CA LYS A 293 6.64 -26.16 0.42
C LYS A 293 6.40 -26.17 1.94
N THR A 294 6.77 -25.10 2.62
CA THR A 294 6.67 -24.96 4.09
C THR A 294 5.85 -23.73 4.43
N ASN A 295 4.95 -23.89 5.41
CA ASN A 295 4.00 -22.85 5.84
C ASN A 295 3.35 -22.15 4.64
N ARG A 296 2.76 -22.94 3.74
CA ARG A 296 2.01 -22.39 2.61
C ARG A 296 0.76 -21.68 3.16
N PRO A 297 0.54 -20.40 2.82
CA PRO A 297 -0.65 -19.70 3.26
C PRO A 297 -1.92 -20.30 2.64
N LEU A 298 -3.06 -20.06 3.27
CA LEU A 298 -4.37 -20.33 2.67
C LEU A 298 -4.65 -19.28 1.60
N LEU A 299 -4.75 -19.68 0.33
CA LEU A 299 -5.22 -18.81 -0.74
C LEU A 299 -6.76 -18.75 -0.73
N ILE A 300 -7.31 -17.55 -0.76
CA ILE A 300 -8.74 -17.26 -0.78
C ILE A 300 -9.04 -16.46 -2.04
N ALA A 301 -9.63 -17.12 -3.04
CA ALA A 301 -10.00 -16.53 -4.31
C ALA A 301 -11.45 -16.01 -4.22
N VAL A 302 -11.66 -14.70 -4.38
CA VAL A 302 -12.98 -14.07 -4.17
C VAL A 302 -13.76 -14.07 -5.48
N GLU A 303 -14.80 -14.90 -5.56
CA GLU A 303 -15.58 -15.12 -6.80
C GLU A 303 -16.33 -13.88 -7.28
N GLU A 304 -16.81 -13.03 -6.37
CA GLU A 304 -17.47 -11.77 -6.75
C GLU A 304 -16.48 -10.68 -7.17
N ASN A 305 -15.18 -10.85 -6.88
CA ASN A 305 -14.15 -9.93 -7.34
C ASN A 305 -13.57 -10.48 -8.65
N GLU A 306 -14.30 -10.29 -9.74
CA GLU A 306 -13.88 -10.62 -11.09
C GLU A 306 -13.02 -9.49 -11.68
N THR A 307 -12.17 -9.82 -12.65
CA THR A 307 -11.31 -8.91 -13.39
C THR A 307 -11.38 -9.22 -14.88
N VAL A 308 -10.61 -8.49 -15.70
CA VAL A 308 -10.43 -8.82 -17.12
C VAL A 308 -9.50 -10.03 -17.36
N LEU A 309 -8.81 -10.50 -16.31
CA LEU A 309 -7.91 -11.65 -16.39
C LEU A 309 -8.69 -12.97 -16.42
N ASN A 310 -7.96 -14.08 -16.50
CA ASN A 310 -8.58 -15.40 -16.65
C ASN A 310 -7.81 -16.52 -15.93
N ASP A 311 -6.98 -16.12 -14.98
CA ASP A 311 -6.02 -16.93 -14.24
C ASP A 311 -6.67 -17.47 -12.96
N THR A 312 -7.57 -18.44 -13.12
CA THR A 312 -8.29 -19.05 -11.98
C THR A 312 -7.44 -20.11 -11.28
N PRO A 313 -7.67 -20.37 -9.98
CA PRO A 313 -6.98 -21.43 -9.25
C PRO A 313 -7.05 -22.80 -9.95
N GLU A 314 -8.21 -23.15 -10.52
CA GLU A 314 -8.42 -24.43 -11.22
C GLU A 314 -7.55 -24.56 -12.46
N LYS A 315 -7.42 -23.49 -13.25
CA LYS A 315 -6.59 -23.49 -14.46
C LYS A 315 -5.11 -23.60 -14.15
N LEU A 316 -4.70 -22.99 -13.05
CA LEU A 316 -3.30 -22.98 -12.60
C LEU A 316 -2.93 -24.17 -11.73
N GLY A 317 -3.91 -25.01 -11.34
CA GLY A 317 -3.67 -26.13 -10.43
C GLY A 317 -3.30 -25.69 -9.01
N ILE A 318 -3.75 -24.51 -8.59
CA ILE A 318 -3.45 -23.90 -7.29
C ILE A 318 -4.52 -24.30 -6.28
N PRO A 319 -4.14 -24.83 -5.10
CA PRO A 319 -5.11 -25.08 -4.05
C PRO A 319 -5.53 -23.75 -3.41
N ALA A 320 -6.76 -23.34 -3.67
CA ALA A 320 -7.40 -22.16 -3.09
C ALA A 320 -8.83 -22.48 -2.63
N VAL A 321 -9.33 -21.67 -1.69
CA VAL A 321 -10.75 -21.64 -1.31
C VAL A 321 -11.42 -20.56 -2.13
N CYS A 322 -12.37 -20.94 -2.99
CA CYS A 322 -13.19 -20.02 -3.76
C CYS A 322 -14.39 -19.57 -2.91
N SER A 323 -14.57 -18.26 -2.73
CA SER A 323 -15.60 -17.69 -1.86
C SER A 323 -16.53 -16.74 -2.60
N LYS A 324 -17.83 -17.01 -2.47
CA LYS A 324 -18.91 -16.32 -3.20
C LYS A 324 -19.40 -15.00 -2.60
N ARG A 325 -18.93 -14.52 -1.44
CA ARG A 325 -19.50 -13.29 -0.83
C ARG A 325 -18.46 -12.46 -0.04
N PRO A 326 -18.28 -11.15 -0.30
CA PRO A 326 -17.14 -10.37 0.19
C PRO A 326 -17.36 -9.84 1.61
N ASP A 327 -18.60 -9.63 2.04
CA ASP A 327 -18.86 -8.77 3.21
C ASP A 327 -19.02 -9.56 4.51
N TYR A 328 -19.72 -10.70 4.46
CA TYR A 328 -20.02 -11.55 5.62
C TYR A 328 -19.20 -12.85 5.64
N LEU A 329 -18.81 -13.35 4.46
CA LEU A 329 -18.08 -14.61 4.32
C LEU A 329 -16.58 -14.43 4.18
N LEU A 330 -16.05 -13.26 3.83
CA LEU A 330 -14.64 -12.96 4.05
C LEU A 330 -14.34 -12.95 5.56
N PHE A 331 -15.24 -12.35 6.36
CA PHE A 331 -15.23 -12.45 7.83
C PHE A 331 -15.32 -13.90 8.31
N LEU A 332 -16.24 -14.72 7.77
CA LEU A 332 -16.36 -16.13 8.14
C LEU A 332 -15.20 -16.99 7.61
N SER A 333 -14.64 -16.72 6.44
CA SER A 333 -13.52 -17.44 5.84
C SER A 333 -12.22 -17.11 6.56
N LEU A 334 -12.04 -15.88 7.05
CA LEU A 334 -10.96 -15.51 7.96
C LEU A 334 -11.18 -16.14 9.33
N CYS A 335 -12.41 -16.12 9.86
CA CYS A 335 -12.73 -16.83 11.10
C CYS A 335 -12.52 -18.35 10.97
N GLU A 336 -12.85 -18.94 9.82
CA GLU A 336 -12.62 -20.35 9.50
C GLU A 336 -11.14 -20.63 9.28
N GLY A 337 -10.38 -19.76 8.60
CA GLY A 337 -8.93 -19.83 8.48
C GLY A 337 -8.21 -19.75 9.82
N ILE A 338 -8.64 -18.84 10.69
CA ILE A 338 -8.19 -18.72 12.09
C ILE A 338 -8.57 -19.97 12.89
N LYS A 339 -9.76 -20.55 12.67
CA LYS A 339 -10.18 -21.82 13.29
C LYS A 339 -9.40 -23.02 12.74
N LEU A 340 -9.07 -23.04 11.44
CA LEU A 340 -8.31 -24.08 10.75
C LEU A 340 -6.86 -24.15 11.26
N LEU A 341 -6.24 -23.00 11.51
CA LEU A 341 -4.92 -22.89 12.15
C LEU A 341 -4.93 -23.41 13.60
N GLY A 342 -6.08 -23.45 14.27
CA GLY A 342 -6.23 -23.99 15.61
C GLY A 342 -6.60 -25.48 15.70
N ARG A 343 -7.12 -26.10 14.64
CA ARG A 343 -7.77 -27.44 14.73
C ARG A 343 -7.67 -28.30 13.47
N LEU A 344 -6.48 -28.37 12.86
CA LEU A 344 -6.23 -29.26 11.71
C LEU A 344 -6.57 -30.75 11.99
N SER A 345 -6.52 -31.18 13.26
CA SER A 345 -6.78 -32.57 13.68
C SER A 345 -8.26 -32.95 13.80
N GLU A 346 -9.17 -32.00 14.06
CA GLU A 346 -10.61 -32.30 14.18
C GLU A 346 -11.33 -32.24 12.83
N LEU A 347 -10.86 -31.37 11.92
CA LEU A 347 -11.46 -31.21 10.59
C LEU A 347 -11.21 -32.44 9.69
N LEU A 348 -10.05 -33.09 9.84
CA LEU A 348 -9.74 -34.35 9.15
C LEU A 348 -10.59 -35.55 9.64
N GLN A 349 -11.19 -35.47 10.82
CA GLN A 349 -12.14 -36.48 11.30
C GLN A 349 -13.55 -36.27 10.74
N LEU A 350 -13.97 -35.02 10.54
CA LEU A 350 -15.28 -34.70 9.95
C LEU A 350 -15.34 -35.02 8.45
N ILE A 351 -14.25 -34.77 7.71
CA ILE A 351 -14.18 -35.07 6.26
C ILE A 351 -14.08 -36.58 5.97
N ARG A 352 -13.83 -37.44 6.98
CA ARG A 352 -13.84 -38.91 6.83
C ARG A 352 -15.19 -39.56 7.16
N GLN A 353 -16.21 -38.78 7.48
CA GLN A 353 -17.56 -39.30 7.83
C GLN A 353 -18.67 -38.88 6.85
N GLU A 354 -18.33 -38.21 5.76
CA GLU A 354 -19.15 -38.08 4.55
C GLU A 354 -18.40 -38.71 3.37
#